data_AF-A0A5N0GAR1-F1
#
_entry.id   AF-A0A5N0GAR1-F1
#
_cell.length_a   1.000
_cell.length_b   1.000
_cell.length_c   1.000
_cell.angle_alpha   90.00
_cell.angle_beta   90.00
_cell.angle_gamma   90.00
#
_symmetry.space_group_name_H-M   'P 1'
#
loop_
_entity.id
_entity.type
_entity.pdbx_description
1 polymer ?
#
loop_
_entity_poly.entity_id
_entity_poly.type
_entity_poly.pdbx_seq_one_letter_code
_entity_poly.pdbx_strand_id
1 'polypeptide(L)'
;LIMRDTVHCLIGDADLEPVERQVVAMVNAVAAYVPGYRLKQPVQFRRLEADDPATELVDACDGRPAWQVSVYLEVEGAAHYLPAYAGNLDIMTSAALRVGERLTARTEERVP
;
A
#
# COMPACT_ATOMS: atom_id res chain seq x y z
N LEU A 1 -8.72 -8.26 -17.10
CA LEU A 1 -7.78 -7.23 -16.58
C LEU A 1 -7.41 -7.65 -15.17
N ILE A 2 -6.12 -7.70 -14.82
CA ILE A 2 -5.68 -7.91 -13.42
C ILE A 2 -6.03 -6.66 -12.59
N MET A 3 -6.31 -6.83 -11.29
CA MET A 3 -6.56 -5.71 -10.37
C MET A 3 -5.33 -4.77 -10.31
N ARG A 4 -5.60 -3.46 -10.34
CA ARG A 4 -4.59 -2.41 -10.19
C ARG A 4 -5.09 -1.35 -9.23
N ASP A 5 -4.19 -0.85 -8.41
CA ASP A 5 -4.44 0.25 -7.47
C ASP A 5 -3.33 1.28 -7.64
N THR A 6 -3.71 2.55 -7.58
CA THR A 6 -2.76 3.67 -7.58
C THR A 6 -2.95 4.44 -6.29
N VAL A 7 -1.85 4.62 -5.54
CA VAL A 7 -1.84 5.43 -4.32
C VAL A 7 -1.04 6.70 -4.60
N HIS A 8 -1.69 7.85 -4.41
CA HIS A 8 -1.02 9.14 -4.38
C HIS A 8 -0.95 9.63 -2.94
N CYS A 9 0.25 9.97 -2.50
CA CYS A 9 0.49 10.53 -1.17
C CYS A 9 1.26 11.84 -1.32
N LEU A 10 0.72 12.91 -0.74
CA LEU A 10 1.38 14.19 -0.67
C LEU A 10 2.17 14.24 0.64
N ILE A 11 3.47 14.49 0.54
CA ILE A 11 4.36 14.52 1.70
C ILE A 11 5.10 15.85 1.75
N GLY A 12 5.48 16.26 2.97
CA GLY A 12 6.41 17.37 3.17
C GLY A 12 7.78 17.08 2.57
N ASP A 13 8.73 18.01 2.77
CA ASP A 13 10.08 17.79 2.28
C ASP A 13 10.76 16.65 3.04
N ALA A 14 11.32 15.67 2.31
CA ALA A 14 11.82 14.43 2.87
C ALA A 14 12.93 13.84 1.99
N ASP A 15 13.79 13.04 2.61
CA ASP A 15 14.66 12.13 1.86
C ASP A 15 13.82 11.01 1.22
N LEU A 16 13.94 10.87 -0.09
CA LEU A 16 13.09 9.98 -0.89
C LEU A 16 13.55 8.52 -0.81
N GLU A 17 14.83 8.27 -0.54
CA GLU A 17 15.37 6.91 -0.48
C GLU A 17 14.77 6.11 0.70
N PRO A 18 14.69 6.65 1.94
CA PRO A 18 13.96 6.01 3.03
C PRO A 18 12.48 5.76 2.71
N VAL A 19 11.82 6.68 2.01
CA VAL A 19 10.41 6.54 1.63
C VAL A 19 10.23 5.35 0.68
N GLU A 20 11.05 5.27 -0.37
CA GLU A 20 11.02 4.14 -1.29
C GLU A 20 11.29 2.81 -0.58
N ARG A 21 12.32 2.75 0.28
CA ARG A 21 12.64 1.55 1.07
C ARG A 21 11.47 1.10 1.94
N GLN A 22 10.76 2.04 2.58
CA GLN A 22 9.60 1.71 3.42
C GLN A 22 8.41 1.23 2.60
N VAL A 23 8.15 1.83 1.43
CA VAL A 23 7.12 1.34 0.50
C VAL A 23 7.43 -0.10 0.07
N VAL A 24 8.67 -0.39 -0.33
CA VAL A 24 9.09 -1.76 -0.70
C VAL A 24 8.96 -2.73 0.48
N ALA A 25 9.36 -2.32 1.69
CA ALA A 25 9.20 -3.14 2.89
C ALA A 25 7.72 -3.47 3.18
N MET A 26 6.83 -2.49 3.02
CA MET A 26 5.38 -2.70 3.18
C MET A 26 4.82 -3.63 2.10
N VAL A 27 5.22 -3.45 0.84
CA VAL A 27 4.82 -4.35 -0.25
C VAL A 27 5.21 -5.79 0.05
N ASN A 28 6.43 -6.02 0.53
CA ASN A 28 6.89 -7.36 0.93
C ASN A 28 6.11 -7.91 2.13
N ALA A 29 5.76 -7.07 3.11
CA ALA A 29 4.96 -7.47 4.25
C ALA A 29 3.53 -7.89 3.83
N VAL A 30 2.92 -7.22 2.86
CA VAL A 30 1.63 -7.60 2.28
C VAL A 30 1.77 -8.86 1.42
N ALA A 31 2.82 -8.94 0.60
CA ALA A 31 3.09 -10.10 -0.25
C ALA A 31 3.22 -11.41 0.54
N ALA A 32 3.65 -11.34 1.81
CA ALA A 32 3.73 -12.50 2.69
C ALA A 32 2.37 -13.20 2.93
N TYR A 33 1.25 -12.49 2.80
CA TYR A 33 -0.10 -13.08 2.88
C TYR A 33 -0.94 -12.91 1.61
N VAL A 34 -0.49 -12.13 0.62
CA VAL A 34 -1.07 -12.04 -0.73
C VAL A 34 0.07 -12.12 -1.76
N PRO A 35 0.54 -13.31 -2.18
CA PRO A 35 1.75 -13.46 -2.98
C PRO A 35 1.75 -12.68 -4.32
N GLY A 36 0.58 -12.42 -4.88
CA GLY A 36 0.43 -11.64 -6.11
C GLY A 36 0.40 -10.12 -5.93
N TYR A 37 0.50 -9.60 -4.70
CA TYR A 37 0.56 -8.16 -4.39
C TYR A 37 1.97 -7.62 -4.65
N ARG A 38 2.12 -6.76 -5.67
CA ARG A 38 3.42 -6.26 -6.11
C ARG A 38 3.36 -4.84 -6.66
N LEU A 39 4.51 -4.18 -6.70
CA LEU A 39 4.69 -2.96 -7.46
C LEU A 39 4.61 -3.27 -8.96
N LYS A 40 3.78 -2.50 -9.69
CA LYS A 40 3.72 -2.55 -11.15
C LYS A 40 4.84 -1.73 -11.80
N GLN A 41 5.29 -0.69 -11.11
CA GLN A 41 6.35 0.23 -11.51
C GLN A 41 7.15 0.65 -10.27
N PRO A 42 8.41 1.10 -10.42
CA PRO A 42 9.14 1.75 -9.33
C PRO A 42 8.32 2.89 -8.72
N VAL A 43 8.57 3.20 -7.45
CA VAL A 43 7.91 4.34 -6.79
C VAL A 43 8.26 5.62 -7.53
N GLN A 44 7.26 6.41 -7.89
CA GLN A 44 7.47 7.66 -8.61
C GLN A 44 7.40 8.83 -7.64
N PHE A 45 8.36 9.75 -7.78
CA PHE A 45 8.42 10.96 -6.98
C PHE A 45 8.34 12.18 -7.91
N ARG A 46 7.45 13.11 -7.58
CA ARG A 46 7.28 14.35 -8.31
C ARG A 46 7.37 15.53 -7.35
N ARG A 47 8.27 16.48 -7.61
CA ARG A 47 8.32 17.73 -6.85
C ARG A 47 7.06 18.55 -7.13
N LEU A 48 6.49 19.12 -6.08
CA LEU A 48 5.37 20.05 -6.14
C LEU A 48 5.89 21.48 -6.11
N GLU A 49 5.46 22.27 -7.09
CA GLU A 49 5.78 23.69 -7.21
C GLU A 49 4.87 24.56 -6.33
N ALA A 50 5.18 25.86 -6.24
CA ALA A 50 4.43 26.84 -5.44
C ALA A 50 2.95 27.00 -5.85
N ASP A 51 2.65 26.74 -7.12
CA ASP A 51 1.36 26.93 -7.77
C ASP A 51 0.67 25.61 -8.14
N ASP A 52 1.25 24.46 -7.75
CA ASP A 52 0.66 23.17 -8.05
C ASP A 52 -0.66 22.98 -7.27
N PRO A 53 -1.79 22.69 -7.96
CA PRO A 53 -3.10 22.57 -7.31
C PRO A 53 -3.19 21.41 -6.32
N ALA A 54 -2.33 20.39 -6.44
CA ALA A 54 -2.26 19.32 -5.45
C ALA A 54 -1.86 19.84 -4.07
N THR A 55 -1.19 20.99 -3.99
CA THR A 55 -0.77 21.58 -2.71
C THR A 55 -1.93 22.13 -1.89
N GLU A 56 -3.09 22.33 -2.52
CA GLU A 56 -4.35 22.75 -1.85
C GLU A 56 -5.13 21.57 -1.27
N LEU A 57 -4.72 20.32 -1.54
CA LEU A 57 -5.39 19.12 -1.04
C LEU A 57 -5.00 18.76 0.41
N VAL A 58 -4.07 19.52 1.02
CA VAL A 58 -3.58 19.33 2.39
C VAL A 58 -3.92 20.56 3.21
N ASP A 59 -4.46 20.36 4.41
CA ASP A 59 -4.79 21.46 5.30
C ASP A 59 -3.52 22.21 5.75
N ALA A 60 -3.63 23.54 5.90
CA ALA A 60 -2.50 24.40 6.22
C ALA A 60 -1.78 24.05 7.55
N CYS A 61 -2.45 23.31 8.44
CA CYS A 61 -1.90 22.86 9.72
C CYS A 61 -0.80 21.79 9.58
N ASP A 62 -0.80 21.02 8.49
CA ASP A 62 0.13 19.90 8.28
C ASP A 62 1.41 20.31 7.50
N GLY A 63 1.54 21.62 7.23
CA GLY A 63 2.61 22.17 6.41
C GLY A 63 2.35 21.99 4.91
N ARG A 64 3.11 22.73 4.09
CA ARG A 64 2.94 22.70 2.64
C ARG A 64 3.59 21.43 2.07
N PRO A 65 2.88 20.60 1.30
CA PRO A 65 3.48 19.40 0.71
C PRO A 65 4.53 19.82 -0.32
N ALA A 66 5.63 19.07 -0.35
CA ALA A 66 6.77 19.29 -1.24
C ALA A 66 6.85 18.25 -2.35
N TRP A 67 6.36 17.04 -2.09
CA TRP A 67 6.45 15.90 -3.02
C TRP A 67 5.11 15.19 -3.14
N GLN A 68 4.81 14.72 -4.36
CA GLN A 68 3.82 13.68 -4.60
C GLN A 68 4.53 12.35 -4.82
N VAL A 69 4.25 11.39 -3.94
CA VAL A 69 4.65 9.98 -4.08
C VAL A 69 3.53 9.26 -4.80
N SER A 70 3.86 8.52 -5.86
CA SER A 70 2.89 7.69 -6.60
C SER A 70 3.33 6.24 -6.60
N VAL A 71 2.47 5.37 -6.06
CA VAL A 71 2.69 3.93 -5.97
C VAL A 71 1.69 3.24 -6.87
N TYR A 72 2.19 2.46 -7.83
CA TYR A 72 1.37 1.71 -8.76
C TYR A 72 1.45 0.23 -8.42
N LEU A 73 0.31 -0.38 -8.11
CA LEU A 73 0.20 -1.75 -7.65
C LEU A 73 -0.52 -2.61 -8.67
N GLU A 74 -0.16 -3.89 -8.67
CA GLU A 74 -0.90 -4.95 -9.35
C GLU A 74 -1.12 -6.07 -8.33
N VAL A 75 -2.34 -6.61 -8.31
CA VAL A 75 -2.72 -7.71 -7.40
C VAL A 75 -3.26 -8.86 -8.21
N GLU A 76 -2.46 -9.92 -8.27
CA GLU A 76 -2.86 -11.19 -8.84
C GLU A 76 -3.42 -12.10 -7.75
N GLY A 77 -4.60 -12.68 -7.99
CA GLY A 77 -5.21 -13.64 -7.09
C GLY A 77 -4.53 -15.01 -7.16
N ALA A 78 -4.56 -15.74 -6.05
CA ALA A 78 -4.19 -17.15 -5.91
C ALA A 78 -5.17 -18.10 -6.66
N ALA A 79 -6.30 -17.59 -7.12
CA ALA A 79 -7.30 -18.32 -7.89
C ALA A 79 -7.95 -19.50 -7.15
N HIS A 80 -8.16 -19.35 -5.84
CA HIS A 80 -8.81 -20.39 -5.01
C HIS A 80 -10.25 -20.69 -5.42
N TYR A 81 -10.97 -19.71 -5.97
CA TYR A 81 -12.36 -19.85 -6.40
C TYR A 81 -12.64 -19.15 -7.74
N LEU A 82 -12.30 -17.87 -7.86
CA LEU A 82 -12.34 -17.14 -9.12
C LEU A 82 -10.98 -17.20 -9.83
N PRO A 83 -10.89 -16.88 -11.13
CA PRO A 83 -9.60 -16.84 -11.82
C PRO A 83 -8.64 -15.77 -11.26
N ALA A 84 -7.34 -15.89 -11.56
CA ALA A 84 -6.26 -15.06 -11.00
C ALA A 84 -6.41 -13.54 -11.22
N TYR A 85 -7.27 -13.09 -12.14
CA TYR A 85 -7.54 -11.66 -12.29
C TYR A 85 -8.32 -11.05 -11.12
N ALA A 86 -8.98 -11.88 -10.30
CA ALA A 86 -9.82 -11.48 -9.18
C ALA A 86 -9.02 -11.20 -7.89
N GLY A 87 -7.85 -10.55 -8.02
CA GLY A 87 -6.97 -10.24 -6.88
C GLY A 87 -7.62 -9.35 -5.81
N ASN A 88 -8.67 -8.61 -6.16
CA ASN A 88 -9.46 -7.80 -5.23
C ASN A 88 -10.16 -8.63 -4.16
N LEU A 89 -10.62 -9.82 -4.52
CA LEU A 89 -11.24 -10.74 -3.55
C LEU A 89 -10.17 -11.44 -2.71
N ASP A 90 -9.07 -11.83 -3.33
CA ASP A 90 -8.00 -12.53 -2.63
C ASP A 90 -7.29 -11.64 -1.60
N ILE A 91 -7.09 -10.34 -1.87
CA ILE A 91 -6.54 -9.42 -0.87
C ILE A 91 -7.47 -9.23 0.33
N MET A 92 -8.78 -9.12 0.10
CA MET A 92 -9.76 -8.98 1.19
C MET A 92 -9.85 -10.25 2.04
N THR A 93 -9.95 -11.41 1.41
CA THR A 93 -10.12 -12.69 2.12
C THR A 93 -8.85 -13.13 2.84
N SER A 94 -7.68 -12.93 2.23
CA SER A 94 -6.39 -13.23 2.87
C SER A 94 -6.12 -12.32 4.05
N ALA A 95 -6.48 -11.03 3.96
CA ALA A 95 -6.40 -10.10 5.09
C ALA A 95 -7.32 -10.52 6.25
N ALA A 96 -8.56 -10.91 5.95
CA ALA A 96 -9.51 -11.39 6.95
C ALA A 96 -8.99 -12.66 7.67
N LEU A 97 -8.48 -13.63 6.90
CA LEU A 97 -7.86 -14.84 7.46
C LEU A 97 -6.67 -14.50 8.35
N ARG A 98 -5.75 -13.65 7.87
CA ARG A 98 -4.56 -13.22 8.62
C ARG A 98 -4.90 -12.51 9.93
N VAL A 99 -5.97 -11.70 9.94
CA VAL A 99 -6.47 -11.05 11.16
C VAL A 99 -7.07 -12.08 12.12
N GLY A 100 -7.87 -13.02 11.62
CA GLY A 100 -8.43 -14.11 12.41
C GLY A 100 -7.35 -14.93 13.12
N GLU A 101 -6.32 -15.36 12.40
CA GLU A 101 -5.17 -16.09 12.96
C GLU A 101 -4.47 -15.31 14.08
N ARG A 102 -4.24 -14.01 13.88
CA ARG A 102 -3.58 -13.15 14.88
C ARG A 102 -4.44 -12.94 16.14
N LEU A 103 -5.76 -12.87 16.00
CA LEU A 103 -6.66 -12.75 17.15
C LEU A 103 -6.65 -14.02 17.99
N THR A 104 -6.64 -15.19 17.35
CA THR A 104 -6.51 -16.49 18.04
C THR A 104 -5.19 -16.58 18.80
N ALA A 105 -4.05 -16.34 18.12
CA ALA A 105 -2.72 -16.40 18.76
C ALA A 105 -2.60 -15.46 19.97
N ARG A 106 -3.10 -14.22 19.87
CA ARG A 106 -3.13 -13.27 21.00
C ARG A 106 -4.02 -13.69 22.16
N THR A 107 -5.07 -14.46 21.87
CA THR A 107 -5.99 -14.96 22.91
C THR A 107 -5.34 -16.10 23.66
N GLU A 108 -4.67 -17.02 22.96
CA GLU A 108 -3.91 -18.13 23.57
C GLU A 108 -2.78 -17.63 24.46
N GLU A 109 -2.07 -16.55 24.08
CA GLU A 109 -1.04 -15.90 24.91
C GLU A 109 -1.60 -15.23 26.19
N ARG A 110 -2.91 -14.96 26.25
CA ARG A 110 -3.58 -14.26 27.36
C ARG A 110 -4.31 -15.19 28.32
N VAL A 111 -4.43 -16.48 28.01
CA VAL A 111 -5.02 -17.47 28.93
C VAL A 111 -3.88 -18.03 29.80
N PRO A 112 -3.88 -17.77 31.13
CA PRO A 112 -2.87 -18.31 32.04
C PRO A 112 -2.96 -19.82 32.23
#